data_AF-A0A1C5PKK4-F1
#
_entry.id   AF-A0A1C5PKK4-F1
#
_cell.length_a   1.000
_cell.length_b   1.000
_cell.length_c   1.000
_cell.angle_alpha   90.00
_cell.angle_beta   90.00
_cell.angle_gamma   90.00
#
_symmetry.space_group_name_H-M   'P 1'
#
loop_
_entity.id
_entity.type
_entity.pdbx_description
1 polymer ?
#
loop_
_entity_poly.entity_id
_entity_poly.type
_entity_poly.pdbx_seq_one_letter_code
_entity_poly.pdbx_strand_id
1 'polypeptide(L)' 'MTYGYCKKIIASGRYDKNSMKDKLDVFLLAERITDDEYKELMQMMEG' A
#
# COMPACT_ATOMS: atom_id res chain seq x y z
N MET A 1 1.09 -6.48 -9.86
CA MET A 1 2.46 -5.89 -9.84
C MET A 1 2.60 -4.80 -8.79
N THR A 2 1.62 -3.90 -8.69
CA THR A 2 1.61 -2.77 -7.76
C THR A 2 1.61 -3.18 -6.28
N TYR A 3 0.73 -4.11 -5.89
CA TYR A 3 0.64 -4.62 -4.52
C TYR A 3 1.96 -5.22 -4.01
N GLY A 4 2.60 -6.10 -4.80
CA GLY A 4 3.89 -6.70 -4.41
C GLY A 4 5.02 -5.68 -4.22
N TYR A 5 4.97 -4.55 -4.93
CA TYR A 5 5.93 -3.46 -4.76
C TYR A 5 5.66 -2.67 -3.48
N CYS A 6 4.40 -2.31 -3.22
CA CYS A 6 4.00 -1.67 -1.95
C CYS A 6 4.36 -2.55 -0.75
N LYS A 7 4.05 -3.85 -0.81
CA LYS A 7 4.37 -4.83 0.24
C LYS A 7 5.87 -4.86 0.55
N LYS A 8 6.73 -4.88 -0.48
CA LYS A 8 8.19 -4.82 -0.29
C LYS A 8 8.65 -3.52 0.35
N ILE A 9 8.09 -2.39 -0.06
CA ILE A 9 8.47 -1.09 0.51
C ILE A 9 8.04 -0.99 1.99
N ILE A 10 6.81 -1.41 2.31
CA ILE A 10 6.28 -1.41 3.68
C ILE A 10 7.13 -2.33 4.56
N ALA A 11 7.42 -3.55 4.08
CA ALA A 11 8.31 -4.49 4.77
C ALA A 11 9.74 -3.97 4.93
N SER A 12 10.23 -3.13 4.01
CA SER A 12 11.56 -2.52 4.11
C SER A 12 11.61 -1.35 5.10
N GLY A 13 10.47 -0.84 5.59
CA GLY A 13 10.40 0.32 6.48
C GLY A 13 10.86 1.65 5.84
N ARG A 14 11.27 1.64 4.56
CA ARG A 14 11.69 2.83 3.79
C ARG A 14 10.48 3.48 3.14
N TYR A 15 9.52 3.90 3.95
CA TYR A 15 8.37 4.65 3.45
C TYR A 15 7.90 5.67 4.48
N ASP A 16 7.30 6.71 3.94
CA ASP A 16 6.54 7.64 4.74
C ASP A 16 5.07 7.19 4.73
N LYS A 17 4.44 7.14 5.91
CA LYS A 17 3.06 6.66 6.05
C LYS A 17 2.08 7.48 5.21
N ASN A 18 2.24 8.80 5.15
CA ASN A 18 1.37 9.67 4.34
C ASN A 18 1.59 9.42 2.85
N SER A 19 2.85 9.38 2.41
CA SER A 19 3.17 9.15 0.99
C SER A 19 2.72 7.78 0.49
N MET A 20 2.81 6.75 1.33
CA MET A 20 2.37 5.41 0.96
C MET A 20 0.84 5.31 0.95
N LYS A 21 0.15 5.92 1.92
CA LYS A 21 -1.31 5.95 1.95
C LYS A 21 -1.89 6.65 0.73
N ASP A 22 -1.34 7.81 0.34
CA ASP A 22 -1.75 8.55 -0.87
C ASP A 22 -1.60 7.70 -2.15
N LYS A 23 -0.48 6.99 -2.29
CA LYS A 23 -0.26 6.05 -3.40
C LYS A 23 -1.26 4.90 -3.39
N LEU A 24 -1.53 4.31 -2.23
CA LEU A 24 -2.49 3.21 -2.10
C LEU A 24 -3.91 3.67 -2.48
N ASP A 25 -4.30 4.87 -2.09
CA ASP A 25 -5.59 5.47 -2.46
C ASP A 25 -5.72 5.64 -3.97
N VAL A 26 -4.68 6.18 -4.63
CA VAL A 26 -4.63 6.30 -6.09
C VAL A 26 -4.69 4.94 -6.77
N PHE A 27 -4.02 3.91 -6.22
CA PHE A 27 -4.06 2.56 -6.80
C PHE A 27 -5.42 1.89 -6.63
N LEU A 28 -6.12 2.13 -5.53
CA LEU A 28 -7.47 1.66 -5.30
C LEU A 28 -8.46 2.36 -6.23
N LEU A 29 -8.36 3.70 -6.36
CA LEU A 29 -9.16 4.50 -7.29
C LEU A 29 -8.94 4.12 -8.75
N ALA A 30 -7.71 3.73 -9.11
CA ALA A 30 -7.37 3.26 -10.45
C ALA A 30 -7.68 1.78 -10.68
N GLU A 31 -8.39 1.11 -9.74
CA GLU A 31 -8.73 -0.33 -9.79
C GLU A 31 -7.50 -1.23 -10.02
N ARG A 32 -6.30 -0.77 -9.61
CA ARG A 32 -5.03 -1.50 -9.76
C ARG A 32 -4.74 -2.47 -8.62
N ILE A 33 -5.44 -2.30 -7.50
CA ILE A 33 -5.45 -3.18 -6.34
C ILE A 33 -6.89 -3.34 -5.87
N THR A 34 -7.18 -4.43 -5.19
CA THR A 34 -8.50 -4.65 -4.57
C THR A 34 -8.58 -4.03 -3.17
N ASP A 35 -9.80 -3.86 -2.64
CA ASP A 35 -10.02 -3.36 -1.27
C ASP A 35 -9.31 -4.24 -0.21
N ASP A 36 -9.27 -5.55 -0.47
CA ASP A 36 -8.60 -6.53 0.40
C ASP A 36 -7.09 -6.33 0.42
N GLU A 37 -6.47 -6.17 -0.76
CA GLU A 37 -5.06 -5.84 -0.91
C GLU A 37 -4.70 -4.49 -0.26
N TYR A 38 -5.57 -3.48 -0.40
CA TYR A 38 -5.39 -2.17 0.25
C TYR A 38 -5.42 -2.31 1.77
N LYS A 39 -6.40 -3.03 2.33
CA LYS A 39 -6.51 -3.27 3.78
C LYS A 39 -5.29 -3.99 4.32
N GLU A 40 -4.80 -5.02 3.62
CA GLU A 40 -3.64 -5.77 4.06
C GLU A 40 -2.39 -4.87 4.12
N LEU A 41 -2.16 -4.05 3.09
CA LEU A 41 -1.04 -3.12 3.06
C LEU A 41 -1.16 -2.03 4.15
N MET A 42 -2.36 -1.51 4.39
CA MET A 42 -2.62 -0.57 5.48
C MET A 42 -2.36 -1.19 6.86
N GLN A 43 -2.80 -2.42 7.10
CA GLN A 43 -2.50 -3.13 8.35
C GLN A 43 -1.00 -3.35 8.54
N MET A 44 -0.26 -3.69 7.48
CA MET A 44 1.20 -3.80 7.55
C MET A 44 1.89 -2.46 7.88
N MET A 45 1.24 -1.32 7.61
CA MET A 45 1.77 0.01 7.94
C MET A 45 1.39 0.49 9.34
N GLU A 46 0.27 0.02 9.89
CA GLU A 46 -0.16 0.33 11.25
C GLU A 46 0.47 -0.57 12.32
N GLY A 47 0.96 -1.76 11.91
CA GLY A 47 1.70 -2.70 12.75
C GLY A 47 3.12 -2.28 13.13
#